data_AF-A0AAN9FX27-F1
#
_entry.id   AF-A0AAN9FX27-F1
#
_cell.length_a   1.000
_cell.length_b   1.000
_cell.length_c   1.000
_cell.angle_alpha   90.00
_cell.angle_beta   90.00
_cell.angle_gamma   90.00
#
_symmetry.space_group_name_H-M   'P 1'
#
loop_
_entity.id
_entity.type
_entity.pdbx_description
1 polymer ?
#
loop_
_entity_poly.entity_id
_entity_poly.type
_entity_poly.pdbx_seq_one_letter_code
_entity_poly.pdbx_strand_id
1 'polypeptide(L)'
;MPARQSNPKDKKGGRAKNPPGARTAAGRTRLRSRSTVVNPSWKPVAKHTKNYALNTFDSGIRLLMNKVPEGVYEEVHDALSDARNQVAVSLETLRVPPNKQDYDHLSTTLVNLKQTKAQLSQRYKSLSKALDKQEKELQKMEDEKISLQDFGKLPGKHHPLLLEPLENDLHLNFSTVK
;
A
#
# COMPACT_ATOMS: atom_id res chain seq x y z
N MET A 1 -27.90 -52.81 -37.82
CA MET A 1 -29.05 -52.38 -38.65
C MET A 1 -29.68 -51.13 -38.00
N PRO A 2 -30.18 -50.16 -38.78
CA PRO A 2 -29.56 -48.83 -38.90
C PRO A 2 -30.31 -47.66 -38.23
N ALA A 3 -29.73 -46.47 -38.46
CA ALA A 3 -30.01 -45.12 -37.98
C ALA A 3 -31.44 -44.55 -38.16
N ARG A 4 -31.77 -43.55 -37.33
CA ARG A 4 -32.55 -42.33 -37.67
C ARG A 4 -31.97 -41.18 -36.84
N GLN A 5 -31.32 -40.15 -37.43
CA GLN A 5 -31.93 -38.98 -38.08
C GLN A 5 -33.00 -38.33 -37.18
N SER A 6 -33.03 -37.04 -36.85
CA SER A 6 -32.55 -35.86 -37.57
C SER A 6 -32.59 -34.60 -36.68
N ASN A 7 -31.63 -33.76 -36.98
CA ASN A 7 -31.31 -32.35 -36.69
C ASN A 7 -32.47 -31.29 -36.75
N PRO A 8 -32.20 -29.97 -36.63
CA PRO A 8 -32.72 -29.06 -35.62
C PRO A 8 -33.80 -28.09 -36.14
N LYS A 9 -34.43 -27.30 -35.26
CA LYS A 9 -35.17 -26.10 -35.67
C LYS A 9 -34.70 -24.85 -34.94
N ASP A 10 -34.07 -24.00 -35.73
CA ASP A 10 -33.92 -22.56 -35.55
C ASP A 10 -35.19 -21.88 -35.03
N LYS A 11 -35.01 -20.87 -34.18
CA LYS A 11 -35.69 -19.57 -34.33
C LYS A 11 -34.95 -18.45 -33.61
N LYS A 12 -34.19 -17.73 -34.43
CA LYS A 12 -34.03 -16.26 -34.50
C LYS A 12 -34.56 -15.44 -33.31
N GLY A 13 -33.69 -14.60 -32.75
CA GLY A 13 -34.12 -13.41 -32.01
C GLY A 13 -32.99 -12.55 -31.46
N GLY A 14 -32.75 -11.39 -32.09
CA GLY A 14 -32.27 -10.21 -31.36
C GLY A 14 -30.76 -9.98 -31.27
N ARG A 15 -30.13 -9.58 -32.37
CA ARG A 15 -28.84 -8.88 -32.38
C ARG A 15 -29.05 -7.45 -31.86
N ALA A 16 -28.97 -7.23 -30.54
CA ALA A 16 -28.99 -5.89 -29.98
C ALA A 16 -27.61 -5.23 -30.18
N LYS A 17 -27.58 -4.25 -31.09
CA LYS A 17 -26.47 -3.31 -31.26
C LYS A 17 -26.43 -2.41 -30.02
N ASN A 18 -25.34 -2.42 -29.26
CA ASN A 18 -25.08 -1.36 -28.27
C ASN A 18 -24.31 -0.22 -28.96
N PRO A 19 -24.72 1.05 -28.80
CA PRO A 19 -24.12 2.19 -29.48
C PRO A 19 -22.78 2.62 -28.83
N PRO A 20 -21.91 3.33 -29.57
CA PRO A 20 -20.67 3.88 -29.03
C PRO A 20 -20.97 5.19 -28.29
N GLY A 21 -20.47 5.29 -27.06
CA GLY A 21 -20.38 6.57 -26.35
C GLY A 21 -21.30 6.71 -25.15
N ALA A 22 -20.77 6.34 -23.98
CA ALA A 22 -21.10 7.01 -22.73
C ALA A 22 -19.82 7.00 -21.87
N ARG A 23 -19.18 8.16 -21.79
CA ARG A 23 -18.08 8.44 -20.86
C ARG A 23 -18.60 8.42 -19.43
N THR A 24 -17.63 8.34 -18.51
CA THR A 24 -17.70 8.61 -17.06
C THR A 24 -18.41 7.58 -16.18
N ALA A 25 -17.60 6.74 -15.54
CA ALA A 25 -17.76 6.48 -14.11
C ALA A 25 -16.37 6.34 -13.49
N ALA A 26 -16.04 7.31 -12.63
CA ALA A 26 -14.85 7.36 -11.81
C ALA A 26 -14.56 6.02 -11.13
N GLY A 27 -13.26 5.72 -10.99
CA GLY A 27 -12.74 4.49 -10.41
C GLY A 27 -13.37 4.17 -9.06
N ARG A 28 -14.37 3.28 -9.07
CA ARG A 28 -14.66 2.43 -7.91
C ARG A 28 -13.57 1.39 -7.85
N THR A 29 -12.46 1.72 -7.19
CA THR A 29 -11.58 0.71 -6.61
C THR A 29 -12.44 -0.09 -5.64
N ARG A 30 -13.00 -1.21 -6.12
CA ARG A 30 -13.56 -2.22 -5.24
C ARG A 30 -12.42 -2.61 -4.31
N LEU A 31 -12.50 -2.22 -3.04
CA LEU A 31 -11.75 -2.89 -1.98
C LEU A 31 -12.12 -4.36 -2.13
N ARG A 32 -11.23 -5.15 -2.74
CA ARG A 32 -11.28 -6.59 -2.62
C ARG A 32 -11.16 -6.83 -1.13
N SER A 33 -12.27 -7.25 -0.51
CA SER A 33 -12.24 -7.92 0.77
C SER A 33 -11.09 -8.91 0.70
N ARG A 34 -10.09 -8.72 1.57
CA ARG A 34 -9.00 -9.66 1.78
C ARG A 34 -9.63 -10.94 2.31
N SER A 35 -10.15 -11.77 1.40
CA SER A 35 -10.39 -13.16 1.69
C SER A 35 -9.03 -13.70 2.11
N THR A 36 -8.89 -14.03 3.38
CA THR A 36 -7.87 -14.96 3.84
C THR A 36 -8.14 -16.24 3.07
N VAL A 37 -7.58 -16.37 1.87
CA VAL A 37 -7.64 -17.59 1.08
C VAL A 37 -6.82 -18.61 1.83
N VAL A 38 -7.47 -19.26 2.79
CA VAL A 38 -6.94 -20.42 3.48
C VAL A 38 -6.90 -21.52 2.43
N ASN A 39 -5.70 -22.00 2.12
CA ASN A 39 -5.52 -23.05 1.13
C ASN A 39 -6.35 -24.28 1.58
N PRO A 40 -7.28 -24.79 0.76
CA PRO A 40 -8.19 -25.86 1.16
C PRO A 40 -7.47 -27.17 1.52
N SER A 41 -6.20 -27.35 1.10
CA SER A 41 -5.38 -28.52 1.45
C SER A 41 -4.80 -28.47 2.86
N TRP A 42 -4.83 -27.31 3.54
CA TRP A 42 -4.23 -27.16 4.86
C TRP A 42 -5.19 -27.65 5.94
N LYS A 43 -4.69 -28.52 6.80
CA LYS A 43 -5.47 -29.15 7.86
C LYS A 43 -5.23 -28.44 9.19
N PRO A 44 -6.21 -28.42 10.11
CA PRO A 44 -5.97 -27.99 11.48
C PRO A 44 -4.85 -28.81 12.13
N VAL A 45 -4.14 -28.21 13.09
CA VAL A 45 -3.16 -28.92 13.91
C VAL A 45 -3.82 -30.11 14.61
N ALA A 46 -3.15 -31.25 14.65
CA ALA A 46 -3.68 -32.45 15.29
C ALA A 46 -3.79 -32.27 16.82
N LYS A 47 -4.84 -32.84 17.43
CA LYS A 47 -5.13 -32.70 18.87
C LYS A 47 -3.95 -33.10 19.77
N HIS A 48 -3.26 -34.20 19.46
CA HIS A 48 -2.11 -34.66 20.23
C HIS A 48 -0.95 -33.65 20.19
N THR A 49 -0.70 -33.02 19.04
CA THR A 49 0.33 -31.97 18.89
C THR A 49 -0.04 -30.72 19.67
N LYS A 50 -1.31 -30.31 19.66
CA LYS A 50 -1.80 -29.19 20.48
C LYS A 50 -1.55 -29.46 21.97
N ASN A 51 -1.97 -30.63 22.43
CA ASN A 51 -1.80 -31.04 23.83
C ASN A 51 -0.32 -31.11 24.22
N TYR A 52 0.53 -31.65 23.36
CA TYR A 52 1.97 -31.70 23.60
C TYR A 52 2.57 -30.29 23.77
N ALA A 53 2.22 -29.35 22.88
CA ALA A 53 2.70 -27.97 22.95
C ALA A 53 2.23 -27.26 24.22
N LEU A 54 0.94 -27.38 24.58
CA LEU A 54 0.38 -26.78 25.79
C LEU A 54 0.97 -27.39 27.06
N ASN A 55 1.15 -28.70 27.12
CA ASN A 55 1.79 -29.36 28.26
C ASN A 55 3.25 -28.94 28.44
N THR A 56 3.96 -28.67 27.33
CA THR A 56 5.33 -28.15 27.36
C THR A 56 5.35 -26.73 27.95
N PHE A 57 4.40 -25.88 27.55
CA PHE A 57 4.20 -24.56 28.17
C PHE A 57 3.91 -24.68 29.66
N ASP A 58 2.93 -25.50 30.04
CA ASP A 58 2.52 -25.68 31.44
C ASP A 58 3.71 -26.18 32.30
N SER A 59 4.53 -27.08 31.74
CA SER A 59 5.76 -27.56 32.41
C SER A 59 6.83 -26.47 32.53
N GLY A 60 7.02 -25.66 31.48
CA GLY A 60 7.94 -24.53 31.49
C GLY A 60 7.55 -23.45 32.49
N ILE A 61 6.26 -23.13 32.58
CA ILE A 61 5.71 -22.20 33.58
C ILE A 61 6.03 -22.72 34.98
N ARG A 62 5.70 -23.98 35.29
CA ARG A 62 6.01 -24.57 36.61
C ARG A 62 7.50 -24.48 36.96
N LEU A 63 8.39 -24.80 36.02
CA LEU A 63 9.83 -24.72 36.23
C LEU A 63 10.30 -23.28 36.48
N LEU A 64 9.71 -22.31 35.78
CA LEU A 64 10.03 -20.90 35.98
C LEU A 64 9.52 -20.41 37.33
N MET A 65 8.28 -20.73 37.68
CA MET A 65 7.66 -20.35 38.95
C MET A 65 8.46 -20.84 40.16
N ASN A 66 9.08 -22.04 40.07
CA ASN A 66 9.98 -22.56 41.11
C ASN A 66 11.26 -21.73 41.31
N LYS A 67 11.60 -20.84 40.37
CA LYS A 67 12.78 -19.96 40.43
C LYS A 67 12.44 -18.50 40.71
N VAL A 68 11.15 -18.15 40.71
CA VAL A 68 10.70 -16.77 40.97
C VAL A 68 10.72 -16.53 42.48
N PRO A 69 11.32 -15.43 42.97
CA PRO A 69 11.30 -15.06 44.38
C PRO A 69 9.87 -14.84 44.89
N GLU A 70 9.62 -15.16 46.15
CA GLU A 70 8.37 -14.85 46.84
C GLU A 70 8.12 -13.32 46.80
N GLY A 71 6.99 -12.90 46.21
CA GLY A 71 6.59 -11.49 46.11
C GLY A 71 6.32 -10.96 44.69
N VAL A 72 6.85 -11.60 43.63
CA VAL A 72 6.58 -11.24 42.21
C VAL A 72 5.83 -12.39 41.49
N TYR A 73 5.36 -13.36 42.25
CA TYR A 73 4.83 -14.62 41.75
C TYR A 73 3.54 -14.45 40.94
N GLU A 74 2.61 -13.62 41.42
CA GLU A 74 1.29 -13.46 40.80
C GLU A 74 1.37 -12.82 39.42
N GLU A 75 2.05 -11.66 39.30
CA GLU A 75 2.16 -10.95 38.01
C GLU A 75 2.86 -11.78 36.93
N VAL A 76 3.93 -12.50 37.31
CA VAL A 76 4.67 -13.37 36.38
C VAL A 76 3.82 -14.57 36.00
N HIS A 77 3.12 -15.20 36.96
CA HIS A 77 2.24 -16.32 36.69
C HIS A 77 1.09 -15.95 35.76
N ASP A 78 0.49 -14.78 35.97
CA ASP A 78 -0.63 -14.28 35.17
C ASP A 78 -0.19 -13.97 33.75
N ALA A 79 0.92 -13.25 33.57
CA ALA A 79 1.47 -12.95 32.24
C ALA A 79 1.82 -14.23 31.46
N LEU A 80 2.37 -15.24 32.14
CA LEU A 80 2.68 -16.53 31.52
C LEU A 80 1.43 -17.34 31.18
N SER A 81 0.42 -17.31 32.05
CA SER A 81 -0.87 -17.96 31.83
C SER A 81 -1.60 -17.32 30.64
N ASP A 82 -1.57 -16.00 30.53
CA ASP A 82 -2.10 -15.26 29.39
C ASP A 82 -1.37 -15.61 28.09
N ALA A 83 -0.03 -15.65 28.11
CA ALA A 83 0.75 -16.08 26.95
C ALA A 83 0.38 -17.51 26.53
N ARG A 84 0.22 -18.42 27.49
CA ARG A 84 -0.21 -19.80 27.25
C ARG A 84 -1.61 -19.86 26.64
N ASN A 85 -2.55 -19.05 27.12
CA ASN A 85 -3.91 -18.96 26.58
C ASN A 85 -3.93 -18.41 25.16
N GLN A 86 -3.12 -17.39 24.84
CA GLN A 86 -2.98 -16.88 23.48
C GLN A 86 -2.42 -17.93 22.53
N VAL A 87 -1.45 -18.73 22.98
CA VAL A 87 -0.94 -19.87 22.21
C VAL A 87 -2.02 -20.92 22.00
N ALA A 88 -2.82 -21.24 23.01
CA ALA A 88 -3.94 -22.18 22.88
C ALA A 88 -4.94 -21.74 21.80
N VAL A 89 -5.39 -20.48 21.85
CA VAL A 89 -6.29 -19.89 20.84
C VAL A 89 -5.65 -19.89 19.45
N SER A 90 -4.36 -19.57 19.36
CA SER A 90 -3.63 -19.59 18.09
C SER A 90 -3.57 -21.01 17.51
N LEU A 91 -3.31 -22.03 18.33
CA LEU A 91 -3.27 -23.43 17.90
C LEU A 91 -4.64 -23.96 17.44
N GLU A 92 -5.75 -23.38 17.90
CA GLU A 92 -7.09 -23.73 17.44
C GLU A 92 -7.34 -23.31 16.00
N THR A 93 -6.87 -22.12 15.65
CA THR A 93 -7.07 -21.51 14.32
C THR A 93 -5.94 -21.82 13.34
N LEU A 94 -4.78 -22.25 13.84
CA LEU A 94 -3.62 -22.59 13.02
C LEU A 94 -3.93 -23.79 12.12
N ARG A 95 -3.65 -23.60 10.84
CA ARG A 95 -3.66 -24.66 9.83
C ARG A 95 -2.28 -24.83 9.27
N VAL A 96 -1.95 -26.09 9.01
CA VAL A 96 -0.61 -26.52 8.69
C VAL A 96 -0.60 -27.17 7.30
N PRO A 97 0.38 -26.81 6.45
CA PRO A 97 0.58 -27.48 5.18
C PRO A 97 0.79 -28.99 5.35
N PRO A 98 0.30 -29.81 4.40
CA PRO A 98 0.46 -31.25 4.45
C PRO A 98 1.91 -31.70 4.20
N ASN A 99 2.67 -30.94 3.39
CA ASN A 99 4.01 -31.32 2.96
C ASN A 99 5.07 -30.42 3.61
N LYS A 100 6.21 -31.01 4.00
CA LYS A 100 7.34 -30.27 4.58
C LYS A 100 7.86 -29.17 3.65
N GLN A 101 7.91 -29.45 2.34
CA GLN A 101 8.39 -28.50 1.32
C GLN A 101 7.60 -27.18 1.30
N ASP A 102 6.30 -27.23 1.65
CA ASP A 102 5.47 -26.04 1.71
C ASP A 102 5.89 -25.11 2.85
N TYR A 103 6.41 -25.64 3.96
CA TYR A 103 6.93 -24.82 5.06
C TYR A 103 8.22 -24.09 4.66
N ASP A 104 9.12 -24.79 3.97
CA ASP A 104 10.38 -24.20 3.49
C ASP A 104 10.09 -23.09 2.47
N HIS A 105 9.13 -23.33 1.57
CA HIS A 105 8.69 -22.31 0.63
C HIS A 105 8.03 -21.11 1.33
N LEU A 106 7.13 -21.33 2.31
CA LEU A 106 6.51 -20.27 3.09
C LEU A 106 7.55 -19.45 3.88
N SER A 107 8.53 -20.11 4.48
CA SER A 107 9.63 -19.47 5.21
C SER A 107 10.44 -18.57 4.29
N THR A 108 10.85 -19.08 3.13
CA THR A 108 11.59 -18.32 2.11
C THR A 108 10.78 -17.12 1.61
N THR A 109 9.49 -17.33 1.35
CA THR A 109 8.58 -16.26 0.92
C THR A 109 8.44 -15.18 1.98
N LEU A 110 8.33 -15.56 3.26
CA LEU A 110 8.27 -14.63 4.37
C LEU A 110 9.55 -13.79 4.50
N VAL A 111 10.72 -14.41 4.31
CA VAL A 111 12.01 -13.70 4.31
C VAL A 111 12.06 -12.66 3.19
N ASN A 112 11.69 -13.06 1.97
CA ASN A 112 11.64 -12.16 0.81
C ASN A 112 10.64 -11.01 1.03
N LEU A 113 9.47 -11.30 1.63
CA LEU A 113 8.48 -10.28 1.97
C LEU A 113 8.98 -9.30 3.04
N LYS A 114 9.71 -9.77 4.05
CA LYS A 114 10.34 -8.89 5.04
C LYS A 114 11.39 -7.99 4.41
N GLN A 115 12.22 -8.53 3.53
CA GLN A 115 13.25 -7.78 2.83
C GLN A 115 12.65 -6.71 1.90
N THR A 116 11.65 -7.07 1.10
CA THR A 116 10.95 -6.12 0.22
C THR A 116 10.22 -5.04 1.01
N LYS A 117 9.58 -5.39 2.14
CA LYS A 117 9.00 -4.39 3.06
C LYS A 117 10.06 -3.41 3.57
N ALA A 118 11.24 -3.90 3.96
CA ALA A 118 12.32 -3.03 4.43
C ALA A 118 12.81 -2.07 3.33
N GLN A 119 13.01 -2.59 2.12
CA GLN A 119 13.38 -1.78 0.95
C GLN A 119 12.34 -0.71 0.61
N LEU A 120 11.05 -1.08 0.58
CA LEU A 120 9.95 -0.13 0.36
C LEU A 120 9.89 0.93 1.45
N SER A 121 10.09 0.54 2.72
CA SER A 121 10.11 1.47 3.84
C SER A 121 11.25 2.49 3.72
N GLN A 122 12.42 2.05 3.25
CA GLN A 122 13.55 2.93 2.98
C GLN A 122 13.27 3.88 1.81
N ARG A 123 12.71 3.37 0.70
CA ARG A 123 12.32 4.18 -0.45
C ARG A 123 11.25 5.23 -0.10
N TYR A 124 10.28 4.85 0.73
CA TYR A 124 9.28 5.77 1.24
C TYR A 124 9.92 6.91 2.04
N LYS A 125 10.85 6.58 2.95
CA LYS A 125 11.60 7.61 3.70
C LYS A 125 12.40 8.54 2.79
N SER A 126 13.04 8.03 1.74
CA SER A 126 13.77 8.89 0.79
C SER A 126 12.83 9.79 -0.02
N LEU A 127 11.68 9.28 -0.47
CA LEU A 127 10.67 10.06 -1.19
C LEU A 127 10.07 11.14 -0.30
N SER A 128 9.74 10.82 0.96
CA SER A 128 9.26 11.78 1.94
C SER A 128 10.25 12.93 2.12
N LYS A 129 11.54 12.64 2.29
CA LYS A 129 12.58 13.68 2.39
C LYS A 129 12.71 14.53 1.13
N ALA A 130 12.56 13.93 -0.05
CA ALA A 130 12.60 14.65 -1.31
C ALA A 130 11.40 15.60 -1.46
N LEU A 131 10.22 15.15 -1.03
CA LEU A 131 9.01 15.96 -1.01
C LEU A 131 9.15 17.15 -0.06
N ASP A 132 9.63 16.93 1.17
CA ASP A 132 9.90 18.00 2.13
C ASP A 132 10.89 19.04 1.58
N LYS A 133 11.88 18.60 0.80
CA LYS A 133 12.84 19.50 0.14
C LYS A 133 12.16 20.33 -0.96
N GLN A 134 11.35 19.71 -1.80
CA GLN A 134 10.63 20.40 -2.87
C GLN A 134 9.61 21.40 -2.32
N GLU A 135 8.93 21.06 -1.22
CA GLU A 135 7.99 21.97 -0.54
C GLU A 135 8.71 23.23 -0.03
N LYS A 136 9.89 23.07 0.59
CA LYS A 136 10.72 24.22 1.01
C LYS A 136 11.22 25.06 -0.16
N GLU A 137 11.58 24.42 -1.27
CA GLU A 137 12.04 25.12 -2.47
C GLU A 137 10.90 25.91 -3.12
N LEU A 138 9.70 25.33 -3.19
CA LEU A 138 8.49 26.03 -3.63
C LEU A 138 8.18 27.23 -2.72
N GLN A 139 8.24 27.06 -1.40
CA GLN A 139 8.02 28.16 -0.47
C GLN A 139 9.01 29.31 -0.71
N LYS A 140 10.31 28.99 -0.89
CA LYS A 140 11.34 29.99 -1.19
C LYS A 140 11.05 30.74 -2.49
N MET A 141 10.61 30.04 -3.53
CA MET A 141 10.24 30.65 -4.81
C MET A 141 8.99 31.53 -4.69
N GLU A 142 8.01 31.13 -3.87
CA GLU A 142 6.82 31.94 -3.58
C GLU A 142 7.21 33.23 -2.82
N ASP A 143 8.09 33.11 -1.81
CA ASP A 143 8.60 34.25 -1.05
C ASP A 143 9.40 35.23 -1.94
N GLU A 144 10.26 34.70 -2.83
CA GLU A 144 11.00 35.50 -3.82
C GLU A 144 10.07 36.22 -4.79
N LYS A 145 9.02 35.54 -5.28
CA LYS A 145 7.99 36.14 -6.14
C LYS A 145 7.24 37.27 -5.43
N ILE A 146 6.87 37.09 -4.16
CA ILE A 146 6.24 38.15 -3.36
C ILE A 146 7.19 39.34 -3.22
N SER A 147 8.45 39.09 -2.86
CA SER A 147 9.48 40.14 -2.75
C SER A 147 9.67 40.93 -4.05
N LEU A 148 9.70 40.26 -5.20
CA LEU A 148 9.80 40.91 -6.51
C LEU A 148 8.54 41.72 -6.86
N GLN A 149 7.35 41.22 -6.53
CA GLN A 149 6.11 41.97 -6.71
C GLN A 149 6.06 43.22 -5.84
N ASP A 150 6.55 43.14 -4.60
CA ASP A 150 6.57 44.28 -3.69
C ASP A 150 7.64 45.30 -4.09
N PHE A 151 8.79 44.84 -4.63
CA PHE A 151 9.79 45.72 -5.24
C PHE A 151 9.22 46.49 -6.44
N GLY A 152 8.40 45.84 -7.28
CA GLY A 152 7.72 46.47 -8.40
C GLY A 152 6.61 47.47 -8.01
N LYS A 153 6.17 47.48 -6.75
CA LYS A 153 5.13 48.37 -6.22
C LYS A 153 5.68 49.55 -5.42
N LEU A 154 6.99 49.62 -5.19
CA LEU A 154 7.61 50.74 -4.48
C LEU A 154 7.44 52.04 -5.30
N PRO A 155 6.71 53.04 -4.79
CA PRO A 155 6.63 54.33 -5.45
C PRO A 155 7.93 55.09 -5.16
N GLY A 156 8.89 55.05 -6.08
CA GLY A 156 9.99 56.01 -6.05
C GLY A 156 11.34 55.52 -6.57
N LYS A 157 11.72 56.13 -7.71
CA LYS A 157 13.06 56.17 -8.31
C LYS A 157 13.50 54.91 -9.05
N HIS A 158 12.71 54.51 -10.05
CA HIS A 158 13.32 53.89 -11.23
C HIS A 158 14.36 54.86 -11.81
N HIS A 159 15.54 54.34 -12.15
CA HIS A 159 16.58 55.08 -12.86
C HIS A 159 15.96 55.74 -14.11
N PRO A 160 16.29 56.98 -14.46
CA PRO A 160 15.65 57.72 -15.56
C PRO A 160 15.78 57.08 -16.97
N LEU A 161 16.46 55.93 -17.10
CA LEU A 161 16.55 55.15 -18.34
C LEU A 161 15.46 54.07 -18.48
N LEU A 162 14.59 53.88 -17.47
CA LEU A 162 13.56 52.84 -17.46
C LEU A 162 12.13 53.37 -17.62
N LEU A 163 11.97 54.66 -17.94
CA LEU A 163 10.68 55.35 -18.05
C LEU A 163 10.45 56.01 -19.42
N GLU A 164 10.90 55.37 -20.49
CA GLU A 164 10.24 55.62 -21.78
C GLU A 164 9.31 54.43 -22.08
N PRO A 165 7.99 54.67 -22.24
CA PRO A 165 7.20 53.75 -23.02
C PRO A 165 7.83 53.73 -24.41
N LEU A 166 8.11 52.54 -24.94
CA LEU A 166 8.48 52.33 -26.35
C LEU A 166 7.26 52.67 -27.24
N GLU A 167 6.88 53.94 -27.28
CA GLU A 167 6.11 54.56 -28.35
C GLU A 167 7.10 55.21 -29.32
N ASN A 168 8.11 54.46 -29.75
CA ASN A 168 8.80 54.81 -30.99
C ASN A 168 8.02 54.12 -32.11
N ASP A 169 7.04 54.85 -32.63
CA ASP A 169 6.55 54.68 -33.99
C ASP A 169 7.76 54.61 -34.93
N LEU A 170 8.17 53.37 -35.25
CA LEU A 170 8.96 53.07 -36.43
C LEU A 170 8.07 53.35 -37.65
N HIS A 171 7.89 54.64 -37.95
CA HIS A 171 7.50 55.09 -39.28
C HIS A 171 8.63 54.69 -40.24
N LEU A 172 8.56 53.44 -40.71
CA LEU A 172 9.29 52.99 -41.89
C LEU A 172 8.72 53.73 -43.10
N ASN A 173 9.22 54.93 -43.35
CA ASN A 173 9.07 55.59 -44.63
C ASN A 173 9.87 54.78 -45.66
N PHE A 174 9.19 53.86 -46.34
CA PHE A 174 9.68 53.30 -47.58
C PHE A 174 9.64 54.40 -48.64
N SER A 175 10.71 55.19 -48.70
CA SER A 175 11.04 56.00 -49.87
C SER A 175 11.20 55.04 -51.05
N THR A 176 10.23 55.06 -51.94
CA THR A 176 10.30 54.47 -53.28
C THR A 176 11.38 55.22 -54.06
N VAL A 177 12.54 54.59 -54.21
CA VAL A 177 13.52 55.00 -55.22
C VAL A 177 13.15 54.25 -56.51
N LYS A 178 12.91 55.06 -57.55
CA LYS A 178 12.59 54.66 -58.92
C LYS A 178 13.73 53.90 -59.59
#